data_AF-A0A948VSZ4-F1
#
_entry.id   AF-A0A948VSZ4-F1
#
_cell.length_a   1.000
_cell.length_b   1.000
_cell.length_c   1.000
_cell.angle_alpha   90.00
_cell.angle_beta   90.00
_cell.angle_gamma   90.00
#
_symmetry.space_group_name_H-M   'P 1'
#
loop_
_entity.id
_entity.type
_entity.pdbx_description
1 polymer ?
#
loop_
_entity_poly.entity_id
_entity_poly.type
_entity_poly.pdbx_seq_one_letter_code
_entity_poly.pdbx_strand_id
1 'polypeptide(L)'
;MLVENARFANAAGTAVVADFEGVTVSFPATPGNRHYEALVAAGATPLPYVPPPPSADDVRAEASRRMQVLVGARDADHLEIIIANASREAIRLLRIGEANWTPEEAARAAALEQVDAMLEAIRAASNAMEADPPADYTDDRHWP
;
A
#
# COMPACT_ATOMS: atom_id res chain seq x y z
N MET A 1 -26.76 -30.05 -10.59
CA MET A 1 -25.75 -28.98 -10.71
C MET A 1 -24.55 -29.41 -9.90
N LEU A 2 -23.43 -29.68 -10.55
CA LEU A 2 -22.18 -30.06 -9.89
C LEU A 2 -21.43 -28.77 -9.49
N VAL A 3 -20.97 -28.71 -8.25
CA VAL A 3 -20.11 -27.64 -7.73
C VAL A 3 -18.71 -28.22 -7.66
N GLU A 4 -17.79 -27.70 -8.47
CA GLU A 4 -16.44 -28.26 -8.57
C GLU A 4 -15.47 -27.57 -7.61
N ASN A 5 -15.57 -26.25 -7.51
CA ASN A 5 -14.80 -25.44 -6.56
C ASN A 5 -15.70 -24.39 -5.95
N ALA A 6 -15.57 -24.15 -4.64
CA ALA A 6 -16.21 -23.03 -3.96
C ALA A 6 -15.27 -22.48 -2.91
N ARG A 7 -15.11 -21.15 -2.86
CA ARG A 7 -14.36 -20.45 -1.82
C ARG A 7 -15.02 -19.13 -1.47
N PHE A 8 -14.78 -18.66 -0.25
CA PHE A 8 -15.15 -17.28 0.09
C PHE A 8 -14.32 -16.30 -0.72
N ALA A 9 -14.99 -15.25 -1.22
CA ALA A 9 -14.38 -14.18 -2.00
C ALA A 9 -13.81 -13.05 -1.12
N ASN A 10 -14.13 -13.07 0.17
CA ASN A 10 -13.67 -12.10 1.14
C ASN A 10 -13.50 -12.73 2.53
N ALA A 11 -12.73 -12.08 3.39
CA ALA A 11 -12.49 -12.54 4.76
C ALA A 11 -13.76 -12.54 5.63
N ALA A 12 -14.76 -11.71 5.30
CA ALA A 12 -16.02 -11.63 6.02
C ALA A 12 -16.95 -12.84 5.76
N GLY A 13 -16.62 -13.69 4.78
CA GLY A 13 -17.44 -14.84 4.40
C GLY A 13 -18.79 -14.47 3.78
N THR A 14 -18.97 -13.23 3.30
CA THR A 14 -20.26 -12.72 2.82
C THR A 14 -20.48 -12.91 1.32
N ALA A 15 -19.43 -13.29 0.59
CA ALA A 15 -19.49 -13.59 -0.83
C ALA A 15 -18.74 -14.89 -1.13
N VAL A 16 -19.26 -15.68 -2.05
CA VAL A 16 -18.67 -16.93 -2.52
C VAL A 16 -18.41 -16.83 -4.01
N VAL A 17 -17.25 -17.33 -4.44
CA VAL A 17 -16.95 -17.61 -5.84
C VAL A 17 -16.98 -19.13 -5.98
N ALA A 18 -17.80 -19.63 -6.90
CA ALA A 18 -17.89 -21.04 -7.18
C ALA A 18 -18.00 -21.33 -8.68
N ASP A 19 -17.49 -22.48 -9.09
CA ASP A 19 -17.58 -22.99 -10.45
C ASP A 19 -18.81 -23.90 -10.58
N PHE A 20 -19.75 -23.48 -11.43
CA PHE A 20 -20.93 -24.26 -11.80
C PHE A 20 -20.82 -24.62 -13.27
N GLU A 21 -20.69 -25.92 -13.57
CA GLU A 21 -20.71 -26.44 -14.95
C GLU A 21 -19.69 -25.72 -15.87
N GLY A 22 -18.50 -25.44 -15.33
CA GLY A 22 -17.42 -24.74 -16.04
C GLY A 22 -17.54 -23.21 -16.08
N VAL A 23 -18.54 -22.62 -15.42
CA VAL A 23 -18.72 -21.17 -15.31
C VAL A 23 -18.45 -20.71 -13.88
N THR A 24 -17.47 -19.83 -13.72
CA THR A 24 -17.18 -19.17 -12.44
C THR A 24 -18.22 -18.08 -12.17
N VAL A 25 -18.94 -18.19 -11.05
CA VAL A 25 -19.95 -17.23 -10.62
C VAL A 25 -19.58 -16.70 -9.23
N SER A 26 -19.69 -15.38 -9.05
CA SER A 26 -19.58 -14.72 -7.75
C SER A 26 -20.96 -14.32 -7.25
N PHE A 27 -21.30 -14.68 -6.01
CA PHE A 27 -22.62 -14.44 -5.43
C PHE A 27 -22.57 -14.24 -3.91
N PRO A 28 -23.53 -13.52 -3.31
CA PRO A 28 -23.63 -13.37 -1.86
C PRO A 28 -23.87 -14.70 -1.14
N ALA A 29 -23.22 -14.88 0.01
CA ALA A 29 -23.38 -16.02 0.91
C ALA A 29 -24.61 -15.84 1.84
N THR A 30 -25.77 -15.58 1.25
CA THR A 30 -27.00 -15.25 1.98
C THR A 30 -28.12 -16.23 1.66
N PRO A 31 -28.90 -16.69 2.66
CA PRO A 31 -30.14 -17.44 2.42
C PRO A 31 -31.06 -16.69 1.44
N GLY A 32 -31.75 -17.41 0.54
CA GLY A 32 -32.54 -16.82 -0.55
C GLY A 32 -31.77 -16.56 -1.84
N ASN A 33 -30.44 -16.63 -1.84
CA ASN A 33 -29.68 -16.62 -3.09
C ASN A 33 -29.69 -18.03 -3.71
N ARG A 34 -30.25 -18.16 -4.92
CA ARG A 34 -30.36 -19.45 -5.63
C ARG A 34 -29.03 -20.21 -5.74
N HIS A 35 -27.92 -19.52 -6.00
CA HIS A 35 -26.61 -20.17 -6.14
C HIS A 35 -26.05 -20.62 -4.79
N TYR A 36 -26.24 -19.81 -3.74
CA TYR A 36 -25.85 -20.18 -2.38
C TYR A 36 -26.68 -21.35 -1.84
N GLU A 37 -27.99 -21.34 -2.04
CA GLU A 37 -28.87 -22.44 -1.65
C GLU A 37 -28.53 -23.73 -2.38
N ALA A 38 -28.22 -23.66 -3.67
CA ALA A 38 -27.83 -24.84 -4.42
C ALA A 38 -26.45 -25.38 -4.02
N LEU A 39 -25.53 -24.51 -3.61
CA LEU A 39 -24.24 -24.88 -3.04
C LEU A 39 -24.43 -25.61 -1.69
N VAL A 40 -25.28 -25.08 -0.81
CA VAL A 40 -25.63 -25.71 0.47
C VAL A 40 -26.36 -27.03 0.26
N ALA A 41 -27.30 -27.10 -0.67
CA ALA A 41 -28.05 -28.32 -1.01
C ALA A 41 -27.14 -29.42 -1.60
N ALA A 42 -26.06 -29.03 -2.30
CA ALA A 42 -25.04 -29.96 -2.76
C ALA A 42 -24.11 -30.46 -1.63
N GLY A 43 -24.28 -29.99 -0.39
CA GLY A 43 -23.41 -30.31 0.74
C GLY A 43 -22.01 -29.71 0.64
N ALA A 44 -21.79 -28.79 -0.31
CA ALA A 44 -20.51 -28.15 -0.51
C ALA A 44 -20.31 -27.05 0.55
N THR A 45 -19.16 -27.06 1.22
CA THR A 45 -18.76 -25.97 2.12
C THR A 45 -17.69 -25.14 1.42
N PRO A 46 -17.88 -23.82 1.26
CA PRO A 46 -16.86 -22.97 0.63
C PRO A 46 -15.56 -23.04 1.42
N LEU A 47 -14.44 -23.19 0.72
CA LEU A 47 -13.12 -23.08 1.33
C LEU A 47 -12.90 -21.66 1.90
N PRO A 48 -12.06 -21.52 2.95
CA PRO A 48 -11.70 -20.22 3.50
C PRO A 48 -11.16 -19.26 2.44
N TYR A 49 -11.40 -17.96 2.64
CA TYR A 49 -10.78 -16.93 1.81
C TYR A 49 -9.27 -16.92 2.02
N VAL A 50 -8.54 -16.88 0.91
CA VAL A 50 -7.10 -16.64 0.89
C VAL A 50 -6.88 -15.29 0.20
N PRO A 51 -6.33 -14.28 0.91
CA PRO A 51 -6.03 -13.00 0.27
C PRO A 51 -5.03 -13.19 -0.87
N PRO A 52 -5.13 -12.39 -1.94
CA PRO A 52 -4.08 -12.36 -2.94
C PRO A 52 -2.76 -11.94 -2.26
N PRO A 53 -1.61 -12.43 -2.75
CA PRO A 53 -0.32 -11.93 -2.29
C PRO A 53 -0.24 -10.42 -2.53
N PRO A 54 0.49 -9.67 -1.69
CA PRO A 54 0.69 -8.24 -1.90
C PRO A 54 1.33 -7.95 -3.26
N SER A 55 0.93 -6.85 -3.85
CA SER A 55 1.45 -6.34 -5.11
C SER A 55 2.52 -5.27 -4.87
N ALA A 56 3.29 -4.95 -5.92
CA ALA A 56 4.20 -3.80 -5.89
C ALA A 56 3.47 -2.48 -5.60
N ASP A 57 2.21 -2.35 -6.04
CA ASP A 57 1.41 -1.16 -5.79
C ASP A 57 1.03 -1.03 -4.30
N ASP A 58 0.82 -2.15 -3.60
CA ASP A 58 0.60 -2.16 -2.15
C ASP A 58 1.84 -1.63 -1.40
N VAL A 59 3.04 -2.07 -1.81
CA VAL A 59 4.31 -1.59 -1.23
C VAL A 59 4.51 -0.09 -1.49
N ARG A 60 4.26 0.39 -2.72
CA ARG A 60 4.34 1.81 -3.06
C ARG A 60 3.34 2.66 -2.30
N ALA A 61 2.13 2.15 -2.08
CA ALA A 61 1.11 2.83 -1.28
C ALA A 61 1.57 2.99 0.18
N GLU A 62 2.18 1.96 0.76
CA GLU A 62 2.74 2.02 2.12
C GLU A 62 3.96 2.95 2.20
N ALA A 63 4.85 2.92 1.20
CA ALA A 63 5.96 3.88 1.10
C ALA A 63 5.44 5.33 1.08
N SER A 64 4.42 5.60 0.26
CA SER A 64 3.75 6.91 0.19
C SER A 64 3.15 7.31 1.53
N ARG A 65 2.44 6.40 2.21
CA ARG A 65 1.88 6.65 3.55
C ARG A 65 2.98 7.01 4.55
N ARG A 66 4.11 6.30 4.55
CA ARG A 66 5.24 6.57 5.44
C ARG A 66 5.90 7.92 5.14
N MET A 67 6.13 8.25 3.87
CA MET A 67 6.64 9.58 3.47
C MET A 67 5.71 10.71 3.91
N GLN A 68 4.38 10.52 3.79
CA GLN A 68 3.40 11.49 4.27
C GLN A 68 3.50 11.69 5.79
N VAL A 69 3.57 10.60 6.57
CA VAL A 69 3.73 10.69 8.03
C VAL A 69 5.03 11.40 8.41
N LEU A 70 6.15 11.09 7.75
CA LEU A 70 7.47 11.66 8.01
C LEU A 70 7.46 13.19 7.99
N VAL A 71 6.78 13.78 7.00
CA VAL A 71 6.77 15.24 6.80
C VAL A 71 5.47 15.92 7.25
N GLY A 72 4.55 15.17 7.85
CA GLY A 72 3.24 15.69 8.27
C GLY A 72 2.34 16.08 7.09
N ALA A 73 2.45 15.39 5.96
CA ALA A 73 1.56 15.59 4.82
C ALA A 73 0.14 15.05 5.14
N ARG A 74 -0.88 15.65 4.52
CA ARG A 74 -2.29 15.26 4.72
C ARG A 74 -2.71 14.16 3.76
N ASP A 75 -2.12 14.21 2.56
CA ASP A 75 -2.38 13.38 1.40
C ASP A 75 -1.15 13.46 0.47
N ALA A 76 -1.20 12.75 -0.67
CA ALA A 76 -0.13 12.72 -1.66
C ALA A 76 0.12 14.10 -2.29
N ASP A 77 -0.94 14.86 -2.60
CA ASP A 77 -0.81 16.20 -3.19
C ASP A 77 -0.09 17.17 -2.22
N HIS A 78 -0.41 17.10 -0.93
CA HIS A 78 0.28 17.89 0.09
C HIS A 78 1.76 17.48 0.22
N LEU A 79 2.08 16.19 0.11
CA LEU A 79 3.45 15.70 0.11
C LEU A 79 4.25 16.31 -1.05
N GLU A 80 3.69 16.33 -2.26
CA GLU A 80 4.33 16.94 -3.43
C GLU A 80 4.60 18.43 -3.23
N ILE A 81 3.67 19.17 -2.62
CA ILE A 81 3.85 20.59 -2.30
C ILE A 81 4.99 20.78 -1.29
N ILE A 82 5.06 19.95 -0.24
CA ILE A 82 6.13 20.02 0.76
C ILE A 82 7.50 19.77 0.11
N ILE A 83 7.61 18.72 -0.70
CA ILE A 83 8.86 18.39 -1.42
C ILE A 83 9.24 19.54 -2.37
N ALA A 84 8.30 20.08 -3.13
CA ALA A 84 8.56 21.21 -4.04
C ALA A 84 8.99 22.49 -3.30
N ASN A 85 8.47 22.73 -2.10
CA ASN A 85 8.90 23.84 -1.24
C ASN A 85 10.33 23.61 -0.71
N ALA A 86 10.61 22.40 -0.22
CA ALA A 86 11.93 21.99 0.24
C ALA A 86 12.99 22.14 -0.86
N SER A 87 12.71 21.68 -2.09
CA SER A 87 13.64 21.83 -3.21
C SER A 87 13.89 23.30 -3.60
N ARG A 88 12.86 24.15 -3.58
CA ARG A 88 13.00 25.59 -3.84
C ARG A 88 13.88 26.27 -2.79
N GLU A 89 13.71 25.89 -1.53
CA GLU A 89 14.50 26.40 -0.42
C GLU A 89 15.96 25.95 -0.51
N ALA A 90 16.21 24.67 -0.81
CA ALA A 90 17.54 24.13 -1.03
C ALA A 90 18.28 24.88 -2.16
N ILE A 91 17.59 25.14 -3.29
CA ILE A 91 18.16 25.94 -4.39
C ILE A 91 18.48 27.38 -3.96
N ARG A 92 17.63 28.00 -3.13
CA ARG A 92 17.90 29.35 -2.59
C ARG A 92 19.18 29.34 -1.75
N LEU A 93 19.32 28.39 -0.84
CA LEU A 93 20.48 28.25 0.04
C LEU A 93 21.75 27.98 -0.78
N LEU A 94 21.69 27.08 -1.77
CA LEU A 94 22.80 26.80 -2.66
C LEU A 94 23.30 28.06 -3.39
N ARG A 95 22.39 28.94 -3.82
CA ARG A 95 22.73 30.20 -4.51
C ARG A 95 23.38 31.24 -3.59
N ILE A 96 23.05 31.25 -2.30
CA ILE A 96 23.73 32.09 -1.30
C ILE A 96 25.18 31.62 -1.12
N GLY A 97 25.38 30.30 -1.20
CA GLY A 97 26.66 29.65 -0.98
C GLY A 97 26.93 29.42 0.51
N GLU A 98 27.37 28.22 0.85
CA GLU A 98 27.56 27.76 2.23
C GLU A 98 28.41 28.70 3.10
N ALA A 99 29.45 29.29 2.51
CA ALA A 99 30.32 30.25 3.19
C ALA A 99 29.62 31.54 3.67
N ASN A 100 28.43 31.84 3.13
CA ASN A 100 27.65 33.05 3.42
C ASN A 100 26.38 32.76 4.22
N TRP A 101 26.13 31.52 4.62
CA TRP A 101 24.93 31.17 5.38
C TRP A 101 24.95 31.80 6.77
N THR A 102 23.78 32.26 7.22
CA THR A 102 23.58 32.50 8.65
C THR A 102 23.53 31.17 9.41
N PRO A 103 23.72 31.16 10.75
CA PRO A 103 23.55 29.94 11.54
C PRO A 103 22.18 29.27 11.35
N GLU A 104 21.12 30.07 11.19
CA GLU A 104 19.76 29.57 10.94
C GLU A 104 19.64 28.91 9.57
N GLU A 105 20.27 29.49 8.55
CA GLU A 105 20.28 28.93 7.20
C GLU A 105 21.06 27.62 7.12
N ALA A 106 22.20 27.53 7.81
CA ALA A 106 22.96 26.29 7.94
C ALA A 106 22.15 25.19 8.67
N ALA A 107 21.48 25.54 9.78
CA ALA A 107 20.61 24.61 10.49
C ALA A 107 19.43 24.14 9.62
N ARG A 108 18.88 25.05 8.81
CA ARG A 108 17.79 24.73 7.89
C ARG A 108 18.24 23.83 6.73
N ALA A 109 19.42 24.06 6.17
CA ALA A 109 20.03 23.19 5.16
C ALA A 109 20.21 21.76 5.71
N ALA A 110 20.79 21.63 6.91
CA ALA A 110 20.96 20.33 7.56
C ALA A 110 19.63 19.61 7.79
N ALA A 111 18.58 20.33 8.19
CA ALA A 111 17.25 19.75 8.34
C ALA A 111 16.64 19.27 7.02
N LEU A 112 16.85 20.01 5.93
CA LEU A 112 16.39 19.61 4.59
C LEU A 112 17.12 18.35 4.10
N GLU A 113 18.44 18.29 4.29
CA GLU A 113 19.26 17.11 3.95
C GLU A 113 18.84 15.88 4.75
N GLN A 114 18.56 16.04 6.05
CA GLN A 114 18.10 14.94 6.89
C GLN A 114 16.75 14.38 6.41
N VAL A 115 15.80 15.25 6.06
CA VAL A 115 14.49 14.82 5.55
C VAL A 115 14.64 14.14 4.19
N ASP A 116 15.46 14.68 3.29
CA ASP A 116 15.72 14.09 1.97
C ASP A 116 16.32 12.68 2.10
N ALA A 117 17.33 12.51 2.96
CA ALA A 117 17.93 11.22 3.22
C ALA A 117 16.92 10.17 3.74
N MET A 118 15.98 10.58 4.60
CA MET A 118 14.92 9.69 5.09
C MET A 118 13.91 9.34 3.98
N LEU A 119 13.53 10.30 3.13
CA LEU A 119 12.65 10.04 1.99
C LEU A 119 13.29 9.05 1.01
N GLU A 120 14.57 9.23 0.70
CA GLU A 120 15.33 8.32 -0.18
C GLU A 120 15.50 6.93 0.46
N ALA A 121 15.71 6.84 1.77
CA ALA A 121 15.76 5.55 2.46
C ALA A 121 14.42 4.79 2.36
N ILE A 122 13.28 5.48 2.49
CA ILE A 122 11.95 4.88 2.30
C ILE A 122 11.77 4.42 0.84
N ARG A 123 12.17 5.24 -0.14
CA ARG A 123 12.10 4.86 -1.57
C ARG A 123 12.98 3.66 -1.89
N ALA A 124 14.18 3.60 -1.33
CA ALA A 124 15.09 2.48 -1.49
C ALA A 124 14.49 1.18 -0.91
N ALA A 125 13.89 1.24 0.28
CA ALA A 125 13.20 0.11 0.88
C ALA A 125 12.00 -0.37 0.02
N SER A 126 11.18 0.56 -0.49
CA SER A 126 10.09 0.23 -1.43
C SER A 126 10.62 -0.51 -2.65
N ASN A 127 11.60 0.07 -3.35
CA ASN A 127 12.18 -0.51 -4.56
C ASN A 127 12.75 -1.91 -4.33
N ALA A 128 13.32 -2.17 -3.14
CA ALA A 128 13.86 -3.49 -2.79
C ALA A 128 12.76 -4.55 -2.61
N MET A 129 11.57 -4.16 -2.12
CA MET A 129 10.43 -5.06 -1.90
C MET A 129 9.55 -5.25 -3.14
N GLU A 130 9.54 -4.31 -4.09
CA GLU A 130 8.58 -4.32 -5.22
C GLU A 130 8.67 -5.55 -6.14
N ALA A 131 9.84 -6.19 -6.24
CA ALA A 131 10.03 -7.38 -7.06
C ALA A 131 9.43 -8.66 -6.44
N ASP A 132 9.42 -8.74 -5.10
CA ASP A 132 8.86 -9.85 -4.32
C ASP A 132 8.27 -9.32 -3.00
N PRO A 133 7.06 -8.72 -3.04
CA PRO A 133 6.48 -8.07 -1.88
C PRO A 133 6.26 -9.05 -0.71
N PRO A 134 6.86 -8.79 0.47
CA PRO A 134 6.64 -9.66 1.61
C PRO A 134 5.21 -9.55 2.12
N ALA A 135 4.65 -10.66 2.63
CA ALA A 135 3.29 -10.67 3.19
C ALA A 135 3.10 -9.68 4.35
N ASP A 136 4.19 -9.36 5.05
CA ASP A 136 4.26 -8.42 6.17
C ASP A 136 4.92 -7.08 5.78
N TYR A 137 4.85 -6.64 4.51
CA TYR A 137 5.47 -5.40 4.02
C TYR A 137 5.13 -4.12 4.80
N THR A 138 4.06 -4.13 5.61
CA THR A 138 3.68 -3.00 6.48
C THR A 138 4.44 -2.96 7.80
N ASP A 139 5.15 -4.03 8.16
CA ASP A 139 5.94 -4.12 9.40
C ASP A 139 7.13 -3.16 9.36
N ASP A 140 7.33 -2.42 10.45
CA ASP A 140 8.42 -1.44 10.60
C ASP A 140 9.81 -2.03 10.38
N ARG A 141 9.99 -3.35 10.53
CA ARG A 141 11.26 -4.02 10.24
C ARG A 141 11.74 -3.86 8.79
N HIS A 142 10.84 -3.56 7.86
CA HIS A 142 11.17 -3.35 6.45
C HIS A 142 11.53 -1.90 6.10
N TRP A 143 11.39 -0.97 7.04
CA TRP A 143 11.46 0.48 6.79
C TRP A 143 12.46 1.16 7.75
N PRO A 144 13.05 2.30 7.33
CA PRO A 144 13.94 3.10 8.17
C PRO A 144 13.21 3.85 9.30
#